data_AF-A0A8J4WNI2-F1
#
_entry.id   AF-A0A8J4WNI2-F1
#
_cell.length_a   1.000
_cell.length_b   1.000
_cell.length_c   1.000
_cell.angle_alpha   90.00
_cell.angle_beta   90.00
_cell.angle_gamma   90.00
#
_symmetry.space_group_name_H-M   'P 1'
#
loop_
_entity.id
_entity.type
_entity.pdbx_description
1 polymer ?
#
loop_
_entity_poly.entity_id
_entity_poly.type
_entity_poly.pdbx_seq_one_letter_code
_entity_poly.pdbx_strand_id
1 'polypeptide(L)'
;TAVKDAECAVCPDGTYSSGSLEICRQHTKCQDEGLEEITPGTSSADVTCGRKAPINQIIGLIILLVFIILVLAEAVISQTRPFF
;
A
#
# COMPACT_ATOMS: atom_id res chain seq x y z
N THR A 1 33.88 6.33 38.74
CA THR A 1 33.42 6.89 37.45
C THR A 1 31.91 6.84 37.44
N ALA A 2 31.22 7.98 37.46
CA ALA A 2 29.76 7.99 37.40
C ALA A 2 29.31 7.68 35.97
N VAL A 3 28.71 6.50 35.76
CA VAL A 3 27.94 6.21 34.55
C VAL A 3 26.61 6.91 34.74
N LYS A 4 26.44 8.09 34.15
CA LYS A 4 25.12 8.71 34.05
C LYS A 4 24.39 8.00 32.92
N ASP A 5 23.30 7.32 33.26
CA ASP A 5 22.37 6.80 32.27
C ASP A 5 21.69 7.98 31.54
N ALA A 6 21.43 7.82 30.24
CA ALA A 6 20.67 8.79 29.46
C ALA A 6 19.19 8.69 29.82
N GLU A 7 18.53 9.83 30.09
CA GLU A 7 17.08 9.85 30.28
C GLU A 7 16.38 9.69 28.93
N CYS A 8 15.57 8.64 28.79
CA CYS A 8 14.78 8.38 27.59
C CYS A 8 13.44 9.13 27.70
N ALA A 9 13.13 9.95 26.69
CA ALA A 9 11.82 10.57 26.52
C ALA A 9 11.07 9.91 25.37
N VAL A 10 9.73 9.93 25.43
CA VAL A 10 8.89 9.51 24.30
C VAL A 10 9.06 10.51 23.16
N CYS A 11 9.24 10.01 21.94
CA CYS A 11 9.35 10.86 20.76
C CYS A 11 8.04 11.60 20.48
N PRO A 12 8.10 12.92 20.19
CA PRO A 12 6.91 13.69 19.84
C PRO A 12 6.27 13.19 18.53
N ASP A 13 5.01 13.55 18.30
CA ASP A 13 4.28 13.19 17.09
C ASP A 13 5.05 13.56 15.81
N GLY A 14 5.07 12.63 14.85
CA GLY A 14 5.83 12.77 13.60
C GLY A 14 7.31 12.44 13.72
N THR A 15 7.76 11.89 14.86
CA THR A 15 9.13 11.40 15.04
C THR A 15 9.16 9.99 15.63
N TYR A 16 10.25 9.26 15.39
CA TYR A 16 10.45 7.90 15.87
C TYR A 16 11.90 7.65 16.33
N SER A 17 12.07 6.66 17.21
CA SER A 17 13.37 6.09 17.53
C SER A 17 13.24 4.58 17.74
N SER A 18 14.06 3.79 17.06
CA SER A 18 14.01 2.31 17.10
C SER A 18 14.59 1.68 18.37
N GLY A 19 14.67 2.43 19.47
CA GLY A 19 15.13 1.92 20.77
C GLY A 19 16.65 1.81 20.93
N SER A 20 17.42 2.48 20.07
CA SER A 20 18.86 2.68 20.25
C SER A 20 19.15 4.00 20.98
N LEU A 21 20.41 4.28 21.31
CA LEU A 21 20.91 5.59 21.81
C LEU A 21 20.73 6.74 20.79
N GLU A 22 19.86 6.55 19.80
CA GLU A 22 19.56 7.47 18.72
C GLU A 22 18.47 8.46 19.17
N ILE A 23 18.70 9.74 18.86
CA ILE A 23 17.73 10.82 19.05
C ILE A 23 16.53 10.60 18.11
N CYS A 24 15.34 11.01 18.53
CA CYS A 24 14.13 10.98 17.72
C CYS A 24 14.37 11.56 16.32
N ARG A 25 14.12 10.74 15.30
CA ARG A 25 14.23 11.10 13.89
C ARG A 25 12.87 11.41 13.34
N GLN A 26 12.80 12.32 12.38
CA GLN A 26 11.56 12.66 11.74
C GLN A 26 11.07 11.50 10.86
N HIS A 27 9.75 11.28 10.86
CA HIS A 27 9.15 10.28 9.98
C HIS A 27 9.41 10.58 8.51
N THR A 28 9.60 9.53 7.72
CA THR A 28 9.76 9.63 6.26
C THR A 28 8.46 10.14 5.64
N LYS A 29 8.59 11.15 4.76
CA LYS A 29 7.46 11.71 4.00
C LYS A 29 7.29 10.95 2.69
N CYS A 30 6.39 9.97 2.66
CA CYS A 30 6.15 9.17 1.46
C CYS A 30 5.77 9.99 0.22
N GLN A 31 5.10 11.13 0.41
CA GLN A 31 4.65 11.99 -0.67
C GLN A 31 5.81 12.62 -1.46
N ASP A 32 6.95 12.88 -0.81
CA ASP A 32 8.15 13.44 -1.45
C ASP A 32 8.78 12.42 -2.43
N GLU A 33 8.58 11.13 -2.16
CA GLU A 33 9.02 10.00 -3.00
C GLU A 33 7.95 9.57 -4.04
N GLY A 34 6.82 10.29 -4.11
CA GLY A 34 5.68 9.90 -4.95
C GLY A 34 5.04 8.57 -4.53
N LEU A 35 5.23 8.18 -3.28
CA LEU A 35 4.66 6.97 -2.67
C LEU A 35 3.51 7.36 -1.74
N GLU A 36 2.68 6.38 -1.40
CA GLU A 36 1.64 6.54 -0.38
C GLU A 36 2.08 5.87 0.93
N GLU A 37 1.58 6.41 2.04
CA GLU A 37 1.71 5.76 3.34
C GLU A 37 0.90 4.46 3.34
N ILE A 38 1.58 3.33 3.55
CA ILE A 38 0.97 2.01 3.67
C ILE A 38 0.71 1.68 5.13
N THR A 39 1.68 1.98 6.00
CA THR A 39 1.58 1.79 7.44
C THR A 39 2.00 3.07 8.13
N PRO A 40 1.19 3.60 9.06
CA PRO A 40 1.54 4.80 9.81
C PRO A 40 2.78 4.57 10.67
N GLY A 41 3.62 5.60 10.75
CA GLY A 41 4.74 5.63 11.67
C GLY A 41 4.27 5.67 13.12
N THR A 42 5.11 5.18 14.03
CA THR A 42 4.89 5.23 15.48
C THR A 42 6.07 5.92 16.16
N SER A 43 6.01 6.15 17.46
CA SER A 43 7.16 6.68 18.23
C SER A 43 8.39 5.77 18.18
N SER A 44 8.24 4.50 17.76
CA SER A 44 9.31 3.50 17.73
C SER A 44 9.67 2.99 16.33
N ALA A 45 8.85 3.29 15.32
CA ALA A 45 9.06 2.83 13.96
C ALA A 45 8.68 3.91 12.95
N ASP A 46 9.41 3.95 11.85
CA ASP A 46 9.13 4.90 10.78
C ASP A 46 7.85 4.54 10.00
N VAL A 47 7.37 5.51 9.22
CA VAL A 47 6.31 5.31 8.24
C VAL A 47 6.79 4.33 7.17
N THR A 48 5.93 3.39 6.78
CA THR A 48 6.22 2.50 5.64
C THR A 48 5.58 3.05 4.37
N CYS A 49 6.42 3.43 3.40
CA CYS A 49 5.99 3.94 2.11
C CYS A 49 5.86 2.81 1.07
N GLY A 50 4.87 2.92 0.19
CA GLY A 50 4.68 1.97 -0.89
C GLY A 50 3.70 2.45 -1.94
N ARG A 51 3.57 1.68 -3.02
CA ARG A 51 2.56 1.94 -4.04
C ARG A 51 1.33 1.11 -3.77
N LYS A 52 0.15 1.74 -3.78
CA LYS A 52 -1.10 0.99 -3.86
C LYS A 52 -1.23 0.38 -5.25
N ALA A 53 -1.65 -0.88 -5.32
CA ALA A 53 -2.01 -1.49 -6.58
C ALA A 53 -3.14 -0.65 -7.22
N PRO A 54 -3.16 -0.44 -8.55
CA PRO A 54 -4.23 0.29 -9.22
C PRO A 54 -5.48 -0.59 -9.32
N ILE A 55 -6.12 -0.86 -8.18
CA ILE A 55 -7.25 -1.81 -8.06
C ILE A 55 -8.38 -1.43 -9.02
N ASN A 56 -8.64 -0.13 -9.20
CA ASN A 56 -9.64 0.37 -10.13
C ASN A 56 -9.33 -0.01 -11.59
N GLN A 57 -8.06 0.04 -12.00
CA GLN A 57 -7.66 -0.38 -13.35
C GLN A 57 -7.81 -1.88 -13.53
N ILE A 58 -7.42 -2.65 -12.52
CA ILE A 58 -7.55 -4.12 -12.52
C ILE A 58 -9.02 -4.53 -12.62
N ILE A 59 -9.91 -3.90 -11.84
CA ILE A 59 -11.35 -4.15 -11.87
C ILE A 59 -11.92 -3.85 -13.26
N GLY A 60 -11.57 -2.70 -13.86
CA GLY A 60 -12.02 -2.33 -15.19
C GLY A 60 -11.61 -3.36 -16.25
N LEU A 61 -10.38 -3.88 -16.16
CA LEU A 61 -9.84 -4.91 -17.06
C LEU A 61 -10.57 -6.24 -16.92
N ILE A 62 -10.89 -6.65 -15.68
CA ILE A 62 -11.66 -7.86 -15.40
C ILE A 62 -13.08 -7.74 -15.96
N ILE A 63 -13.76 -6.61 -15.73
CA ILE A 63 -15.12 -6.37 -16.24
C ILE A 63 -15.13 -6.42 -17.77
N LEU A 64 -14.15 -5.79 -18.43
CA LEU A 64 -14.02 -5.82 -19.89
C LEU A 64 -13.83 -7.24 -20.42
N LEU A 65 -12.95 -8.03 -19.79
CA LEU A 65 -12.71 -9.44 -20.16
C LEU A 65 -13.98 -10.29 -20.01
N VAL A 66 -14.70 -10.16 -18.89
CA VAL A 66 -15.96 -10.88 -18.67
C VAL A 66 -16.99 -10.52 -19.72
N PHE A 67 -17.12 -9.24 -20.06
CA PHE A 67 -18.04 -8.78 -21.11
C PHE A 67 -17.71 -9.39 -22.47
N ILE A 68 -16.43 -9.43 -22.84
CA ILE A 68 -15.98 -10.07 -24.09
C ILE A 68 -16.32 -11.56 -24.08
N ILE A 69 -16.06 -12.28 -22.98
CA ILE A 69 -16.37 -13.71 -22.86
C ILE A 69 -17.88 -13.96 -23.03
N LEU A 70 -18.73 -13.13 -22.43
CA LEU A 70 -20.19 -13.25 -22.56
C LEU A 70 -20.64 -13.05 -24.02
N VAL A 71 -20.13 -12.02 -24.70
CA VAL A 71 -20.46 -11.75 -26.11
C VAL A 71 -19.99 -12.89 -27.01
N LEU A 72 -18.79 -13.44 -26.76
CA LEU A 72 -18.27 -14.58 -27.52
C LEU A 72 -19.08 -15.85 -27.25
N ALA A 73 -19.50 -16.09 -26.00
CA ALA A 73 -20.35 -17.23 -25.65
C ALA A 73 -21.70 -17.16 -26.37
N GLU A 74 -22.36 -16.00 -26.36
CA GLU A 74 -23.60 -15.74 -27.12
C GLU A 74 -23.40 -16.01 -28.62
N ALA A 75 -22.32 -15.49 -29.20
CA ALA A 75 -22.01 -15.68 -30.62
C ALA A 75 -21.75 -17.16 -30.99
N VAL A 76 -21.03 -17.91 -30.13
CA VAL A 76 -20.76 -19.33 -30.32
C VAL A 76 -22.05 -20.16 -30.18
N ILE A 77 -22.90 -19.84 -29.19
CA ILE A 77 -24.20 -20.48 -28.99
C ILE A 77 -25.12 -20.23 -30.19
N SER A 78 -25.10 -19.02 -30.76
CA SER A 78 -25.88 -18.68 -31.96
C SER A 78 -25.43 -19.43 -33.21
N GLN A 79 -24.14 -19.76 -33.36
CA GLN A 79 -23.62 -20.53 -34.51
C GLN A 79 -23.81 -22.05 -34.36
N THR A 80 -23.90 -22.55 -33.13
CA THR A 80 -24.00 -23.99 -32.83
C THR A 80 -25.42 -24.47 -32.60
N ARG A 81 -26.43 -23.59 -32.57
CA ARG A 81 -27.85 -23.99 -32.63
C ARG A 81 -28.25 -24.26 -34.08
N PRO A 82 -28.35 -25.51 -34.54
CA PRO A 82 -28.96 -25.78 -35.83
C PRO A 82 -30.43 -25.38 -35.72
N PHE A 83 -30.91 -24.54 -36.64
CA PHE A 83 -32.35 -24.42 -36.89
C PHE A 83 -32.85 -25.84 -37.19
N PHE A 84 -33.72 -26.37 -36.33
CA PHE A 84 -34.41 -27.65 -36.57
C PHE A 84 -35.33 -27.51 -37.79
#